data_AF-A0A382G766-F1
#
_entry.id   AF-A0A382G766-F1
#
_cell.length_a   1.000
_cell.length_b   1.000
_cell.length_c   1.000
_cell.angle_alpha   90.00
_cell.angle_beta   90.00
_cell.angle_gamma   90.00
#
_symmetry.space_group_name_H-M   'P 1'
#
loop_
_entity.id
_entity.type
_entity.pdbx_description
1 polymer ?
#
loop_
_entity_poly.entity_id
_entity_poly.type
_entity_poly.pdbx_seq_one_letter_code
_entity_poly.pdbx_strand_id
1 'polypeptide(L)'
;VLVTDPWLGGNLYFGSWQMSHEIPEEQNQAIDAAPFVWVSHGHSDHLHGPSLQRLRGKTILLPDHRGSRIAEALEEEGHRPEVLADRSWTRFSDRIRVWTFRDSLPL
;
A
#
# COMPACT_ATOMS: atom_id res chain seq x y z
N VAL A 1 -5.65 -11.15 3.19
CA VAL A 1 -4.32 -11.09 3.86
C VAL A 1 -3.64 -9.76 3.57
N LEU A 2 -3.55 -9.33 2.31
CA LEU A 2 -3.01 -8.03 1.97
C LEU A 2 -3.90 -7.35 0.90
N VAL A 3 -3.95 -6.03 0.91
CA VAL A 3 -4.47 -5.19 -0.17
C VAL A 3 -3.29 -4.42 -0.78
N THR A 4 -3.25 -4.25 -2.10
CA THR A 4 -2.14 -3.58 -2.82
C THR A 4 -2.62 -2.28 -3.45
N ASP A 5 -1.85 -1.20 -3.29
CA ASP A 5 -2.05 0.10 -3.92
C ASP A 5 -3.52 0.57 -3.88
N PRO A 6 -4.12 0.68 -2.68
CA PRO A 6 -5.56 0.88 -2.58
C PRO A 6 -5.96 2.29 -3.01
N TRP A 7 -6.58 2.41 -4.18
CA TRP A 7 -7.42 3.56 -4.57
C TRP A 7 -8.90 3.16 -4.49
N LEU A 8 -9.51 3.44 -3.33
CA LEU A 8 -10.83 2.94 -2.92
C LEU A 8 -11.99 3.92 -3.18
N GLY A 9 -11.82 4.85 -4.11
CA GLY A 9 -12.82 5.84 -4.46
C GLY A 9 -12.28 7.27 -4.50
N GLY A 10 -13.17 8.20 -4.81
CA GLY A 10 -12.82 9.60 -5.04
C GLY A 10 -12.10 9.80 -6.37
N ASN A 11 -11.75 11.06 -6.63
CA ASN A 11 -11.09 11.46 -7.87
C ASN A 11 -9.65 11.86 -7.59
N LEU A 12 -8.77 11.55 -8.54
CA LEU A 12 -7.36 11.94 -8.53
C LEU A 12 -7.08 13.02 -9.58
N TYR A 13 -5.91 13.66 -9.43
CA TYR A 13 -5.40 14.62 -10.40
C TYR A 13 -6.45 15.67 -10.80
N PHE A 14 -7.04 16.33 -9.81
CA PHE A 14 -8.06 17.37 -9.98
C PHE A 14 -9.31 16.94 -10.77
N GLY A 15 -9.71 15.67 -10.65
CA GLY A 15 -10.91 15.16 -11.33
C GLY A 15 -10.66 14.50 -12.68
N SER A 16 -9.42 14.53 -13.18
CA SER A 16 -9.09 13.90 -14.47
C SER A 16 -9.12 12.37 -14.40
N TRP A 17 -8.88 11.80 -13.22
CA TRP A 17 -8.88 10.35 -13.00
C TRP A 17 -9.98 9.99 -12.02
N GLN A 18 -10.85 9.07 -12.44
CA GLN A 18 -12.00 8.62 -11.65
C GLN A 18 -12.17 7.11 -11.86
N MET A 19 -12.77 6.46 -10.87
CA MET A 19 -13.13 5.05 -11.00
C MET A 19 -14.30 4.91 -11.96
N SER A 20 -14.14 4.06 -12.98
CA SER A 20 -15.23 3.75 -13.93
C SER A 20 -16.24 2.75 -13.36
N HIS A 21 -15.90 2.07 -12.28
CA HIS A 21 -16.69 1.01 -11.66
C HIS A 21 -16.62 1.13 -10.14
N GLU A 22 -17.67 0.64 -9.48
CA GLU A 22 -17.68 0.47 -8.03
C GLU A 22 -16.94 -0.80 -7.64
N ILE A 23 -16.30 -0.77 -6.47
CA ILE A 23 -15.71 -1.97 -5.85
C ILE A 23 -16.87 -2.82 -5.33
N PRO A 24 -17.02 -4.09 -5.74
CA PRO A 24 -18.11 -4.90 -5.25
C PRO A 24 -17.95 -5.19 -3.75
N GLU A 25 -19.08 -5.44 -3.08
CA GLU A 25 -19.15 -5.53 -1.62
C GLU A 25 -18.23 -6.61 -1.03
N GLU A 26 -18.13 -7.77 -1.70
CA GLU A 26 -17.23 -8.85 -1.28
C GLU A 26 -15.76 -8.39 -1.25
N GLN A 27 -15.32 -7.60 -2.23
CA GLN A 27 -13.98 -7.04 -2.27
C GLN A 27 -13.79 -5.97 -1.21
N ASN A 28 -14.80 -5.12 -0.95
CA ASN A 28 -14.76 -4.16 0.16
C ASN A 28 -14.54 -4.88 1.50
N GLN A 29 -15.29 -5.95 1.77
CA GLN A 29 -15.13 -6.75 2.97
C GLN A 29 -13.74 -7.40 3.05
N ALA A 30 -13.22 -7.93 1.94
CA ALA A 30 -11.89 -8.50 1.89
C ALA A 30 -10.78 -7.47 2.14
N ILE A 31 -10.94 -6.25 1.63
CA ILE A 31 -10.05 -5.10 1.84
C ILE A 31 -10.05 -4.70 3.33
N ASP A 32 -11.24 -4.56 3.92
CA ASP A 32 -11.38 -4.17 5.32
C ASP A 32 -10.89 -5.27 6.28
N ALA A 33 -10.96 -6.55 5.87
CA ALA A 33 -10.42 -7.67 6.64
C ALA A 33 -8.89 -7.86 6.50
N ALA A 34 -8.24 -7.26 5.50
CA ALA A 34 -6.81 -7.43 5.29
C ALA A 34 -5.99 -6.77 6.41
N PRO A 35 -5.07 -7.46 7.10
CA PRO A 35 -4.20 -6.84 8.10
C PRO A 35 -3.07 -5.98 7.52
N PHE A 36 -2.71 -6.21 6.26
CA PHE A 36 -1.59 -5.54 5.59
C PHE A 36 -2.06 -4.70 4.39
N VAL A 37 -1.44 -3.54 4.20
CA VAL A 37 -1.62 -2.65 3.05
C VAL A 37 -0.28 -2.49 2.36
N TRP A 38 -0.12 -3.02 1.15
CA TRP A 38 1.08 -2.80 0.35
C TRP A 38 0.95 -1.51 -0.45
N VAL A 39 1.95 -0.64 -0.37
CA VAL A 39 2.08 0.55 -1.23
C VAL A 39 3.40 0.45 -1.98
N SER A 40 3.31 0.36 -3.31
CA SER A 40 4.45 0.12 -4.19
C SER A 40 5.33 1.36 -4.40
N HIS A 41 4.73 2.55 -4.47
CA HIS A 41 5.42 3.84 -4.66
C HIS A 41 4.50 5.03 -4.34
N GLY A 42 5.08 6.25 -4.36
CA GLY A 42 4.44 7.46 -3.86
C GLY A 42 3.54 8.24 -4.83
N HIS A 43 3.10 7.68 -5.96
CA HIS A 43 2.08 8.34 -6.79
C HIS A 43 0.71 8.26 -6.13
N SER A 44 -0.14 9.27 -6.32
CA SER A 44 -1.40 9.41 -5.56
C SER A 44 -2.45 8.34 -5.90
N ASP A 45 -2.32 7.68 -7.05
CA ASP A 45 -3.11 6.52 -7.46
C ASP A 45 -2.67 5.20 -6.80
N HIS A 46 -1.55 5.21 -6.08
CA HIS A 46 -1.05 4.07 -5.29
C HIS A 46 -0.98 4.40 -3.78
N LEU A 47 -0.46 5.58 -3.45
CA LEU A 47 -0.42 6.17 -2.11
C LEU A 47 -1.59 7.13 -1.93
N HIS A 48 -2.79 6.59 -1.85
CA HIS A 48 -4.03 7.37 -1.78
C HIS A 48 -4.45 7.65 -0.33
N GLY A 49 -4.26 8.88 0.14
CA GLY A 49 -4.54 9.30 1.52
C GLY A 49 -5.93 8.92 2.06
N PRO A 50 -7.04 9.24 1.36
CA PRO A 50 -8.38 8.83 1.79
C PRO A 50 -8.54 7.32 1.97
N SER A 51 -7.90 6.52 1.11
CA SER A 51 -7.92 5.05 1.25
C SER A 51 -7.09 4.58 2.43
N LEU A 52 -5.93 5.18 2.68
CA LEU A 52 -5.13 4.90 3.88
C LEU A 52 -5.86 5.29 5.16
N GLN A 53 -6.68 6.34 5.13
CA GLN A 53 -7.52 6.74 6.26
C GLN A 53 -8.62 5.71 6.56
N ARG A 54 -9.27 5.14 5.53
CA ARG A 54 -10.21 4.01 5.70
C ARG A 54 -9.51 2.80 6.31
N LEU A 55 -8.26 2.58 5.91
CA LEU A 55 -7.43 1.42 6.29
C LEU A 55 -6.57 1.67 7.54
N ARG A 56 -6.87 2.72 8.31
CA ARG A 56 -6.07 3.12 9.48
C ARG A 56 -5.97 2.01 10.51
N GLY A 57 -4.78 1.87 11.13
CA GLY A 57 -4.48 0.85 12.12
C GLY A 57 -3.93 -0.46 11.54
N LYS A 58 -4.01 -0.66 10.21
CA LYS A 58 -3.33 -1.75 9.50
C LYS A 58 -1.84 -1.45 9.34
N THR A 59 -1.02 -2.49 9.17
CA THR A 59 0.40 -2.33 8.85
C THR A 59 0.55 -1.96 7.38
N ILE A 60 1.23 -0.85 7.09
CA ILE A 60 1.53 -0.42 5.73
C ILE A 60 2.89 -0.99 5.35
N LEU A 61 2.92 -1.83 4.33
CA LEU A 61 4.13 -2.43 3.81
C LEU A 61 4.67 -1.56 2.68
N LEU A 62 5.95 -1.22 2.74
CA LEU A 62 6.66 -0.45 1.74
C LEU A 62 7.85 -1.25 1.20
N PRO A 63 8.22 -1.13 -0.08
CA PRO A 63 9.55 -1.54 -0.50
C PRO A 63 10.60 -0.61 0.11
N ASP A 64 11.85 -1.09 0.20
CA ASP A 64 13.01 -0.30 0.57
C ASP A 64 13.29 0.82 -0.47
N HIS A 65 12.58 1.93 -0.34
CA HIS A 65 12.77 3.12 -1.14
C HIS A 65 14.00 3.91 -0.68
N ARG A 66 14.67 4.57 -1.63
CA ARG A 66 15.81 5.44 -1.30
C ARG A 66 15.36 6.60 -0.39
N GLY A 67 16.00 6.72 0.77
CA GLY A 67 15.88 7.87 1.64
C GLY A 67 14.61 7.91 2.50
N SER A 68 13.92 6.78 2.70
CA SER A 68 12.87 6.58 3.72
C SER A 68 11.68 7.55 3.74
N ARG A 69 11.60 8.51 2.83
CA ARG A 69 10.66 9.65 2.86
C ARG A 69 9.19 9.25 3.02
N ILE A 70 8.77 8.17 2.35
CA ILE A 70 7.38 7.69 2.43
C ILE A 70 7.11 7.07 3.81
N ALA A 71 8.05 6.29 4.34
CA ALA A 71 7.91 5.69 5.66
C ALA A 71 7.85 6.78 6.74
N GLU A 72 8.77 7.73 6.72
CA GLU A 72 8.82 8.84 7.68
C GLU A 72 7.54 9.68 7.66
N ALA A 73 7.06 10.06 6.47
CA ALA A 73 5.80 10.82 6.34
C ALA A 73 4.59 10.03 6.88
N LEU A 74 4.52 8.72 6.62
CA LEU A 74 3.44 7.87 7.13
C LEU A 74 3.51 7.73 8.66
N GLU A 75 4.70 7.64 9.25
CA GLU A 75 4.88 7.64 10.71
C GLU A 75 4.41 8.97 11.33
N GLU A 76 4.76 10.10 10.72
CA GLU A 76 4.33 11.44 11.16
C GLU A 76 2.79 11.59 11.11
N GLU A 77 2.14 10.98 10.12
CA GLU A 77 0.68 10.91 10.00
C GLU A 77 0.03 9.90 10.97
N GLY A 78 0.83 9.15 11.72
CA GLY A 78 0.40 8.17 12.71
C GLY A 78 0.00 6.81 12.14
N HIS A 79 0.46 6.48 10.93
CA HIS A 79 0.37 5.14 10.36
C HIS A 79 1.49 4.23 10.90
N ARG A 80 1.46 2.95 10.51
CA ARG A 80 2.42 1.92 10.93
C ARG A 80 3.14 1.34 9.72
N PRO A 81 4.10 2.06 9.11
CA PRO A 81 4.85 1.54 7.98
C PRO A 81 5.85 0.47 8.42
N GLU A 82 6.07 -0.52 7.57
CA GLU A 82 7.09 -1.55 7.67
C GLU A 82 7.78 -1.66 6.31
N VAL A 83 9.09 -1.41 6.30
CA VAL A 83 9.90 -1.45 5.08
C VAL A 83 10.41 -2.87 4.87
N LEU A 84 10.06 -3.47 3.73
CA LEU A 84 10.48 -4.81 3.36
C LEU A 84 11.83 -4.78 2.64
N ALA A 85 12.70 -5.71 3.03
CA ALA A 85 14.04 -5.81 2.46
C ALA A 85 14.01 -6.18 0.97
N ASP A 86 14.80 -5.47 0.18
CA ASP A 86 14.98 -5.72 -1.25
C ASP A 86 15.56 -7.11 -1.51
N ARG A 87 15.03 -7.81 -2.53
CA ARG A 87 15.44 -9.14 -2.99
C ARG A 87 15.42 -10.20 -1.88
N SER A 88 14.36 -10.21 -1.08
CA SER A 88 14.18 -11.15 0.02
C SER A 88 12.74 -11.66 0.13
N TRP A 89 12.56 -12.85 0.73
CA TRP A 89 11.24 -13.41 1.05
C TRP A 89 10.79 -12.95 2.44
N THR A 90 9.63 -12.31 2.53
CA THR A 90 8.94 -12.01 3.79
C THR A 90 7.71 -12.91 3.92
N ARG A 91 7.51 -13.54 5.09
CA ARG A 91 6.35 -14.40 5.36
C ARG A 91 5.24 -13.61 6.04
N PHE A 92 4.02 -13.69 5.50
CA PHE A 92 2.83 -13.02 6.08
C PHE A 92 1.81 -13.99 6.66
N SER A 93 1.83 -15.26 6.26
CA SER A 93 1.03 -16.32 6.87
C SER A 93 1.66 -17.68 6.60
N ASP A 94 1.01 -18.76 7.04
CA ASP A 94 1.46 -20.12 6.74
C ASP A 94 1.44 -20.47 5.25
N ARG A 95 0.65 -19.73 4.46
CA ARG A 95 0.43 -19.99 3.04
C ARG A 95 0.88 -18.86 2.14
N ILE A 96 1.37 -17.74 2.70
CA ILE A 96 1.71 -16.54 1.93
C ILE A 96 3.09 -16.04 2.31
N ARG A 97 3.93 -15.90 1.29
CA ARG A 97 5.20 -15.17 1.31
C ARG A 97 5.23 -14.18 0.15
N VAL A 98 5.87 -13.05 0.35
CA VAL A 98 6.06 -12.00 -0.66
C VAL A 98 7.55 -11.80 -0.89
N TRP A 99 7.94 -11.67 -2.15
CA TRP A 99 9.29 -11.29 -2.55
C TRP A 99 9.23 -9.88 -3.11
N THR A 100 9.97 -8.97 -2.49
CA THR A 100 10.05 -7.57 -2.92
C THR A 100 11.35 -7.35 -3.68
N PHE A 101 11.29 -6.63 -4.80
CA PHE A 101 12.49 -6.22 -5.53
C PHE A 101 12.30 -4.84 -6.16
N ARG A 102 13.38 -4.07 -6.20
CA ARG A 102 13.45 -2.85 -7.02
C ARG A 102 13.81 -3.21 -8.46
N ASP A 103 13.15 -2.57 -9.41
CA ASP A 103 13.45 -2.69 -10.85
C ASP A 103 14.72 -1.93 -11.28
N SER A 104 15.45 -1.35 -10.32
CA SER A 104 16.77 -0.77 -10.57
C SER A 104 17.88 -1.80 -10.37
N LEU A 105 18.88 -1.73 -11.25
CA LEU A 105 20.16 -2.41 -11.06
C LEU A 105 20.81 -1.90 -9.75
N PRO A 106 21.45 -2.77 -8.96
CA PRO A 106 22.25 -2.32 -7.83
C PRO A 106 23.35 -1.39 -8.35
N LEU A 107 23.49 -0.22 -7.72
CA LEU A 107 24.61 0.69 -7.94
C LEU A 107 25.91 0.07 -7.42
#